data_AF-A0AA35RZP4-F1
#
_entry.id   AF-A0AA35RZP4-F1
#
_cell.length_a   1.000
_cell.length_b   1.000
_cell.length_c   1.000
_cell.angle_alpha   90.00
_cell.angle_beta   90.00
_cell.angle_gamma   90.00
#
_symmetry.space_group_name_H-M   'P 1'
#
loop_
_entity.id
_entity.type
_entity.pdbx_description
1 polymer ?
#
loop_
_entity_poly.entity_id
_entity_poly.type
_entity_poly.pdbx_seq_one_letter_code
_entity_poly.pdbx_strand_id
1 'polypeptide(L)'
;MALFVLSLAVIDVVILLTYTATEAVRDNLGVKLTANRELPKETFGATAEQHKYFFYICKSGGQVVLYTVLFGYKGILQVLALLLAFRTRDVKVKGLDDSVYIAASVYVTSIVLTVIIVSTYTLRDYVNAYPAVVGMGLLLGTTMILGLVFIPRMVGLYKDPKGETITTFGTSGPREEAVESSGGKKDKELQILRRRVSELETSLKQQHASAPVGKESPIFEEIKTNGNNTTI
;
A
#
# COMPACT_ATOMS: atom_id res chain seq x y z
N MET A 1 -18.79 9.01 -3.41
CA MET A 1 -18.03 8.01 -2.61
C MET A 1 -18.56 7.86 -1.19
N ALA A 2 -18.74 8.94 -0.42
CA ALA A 2 -19.27 8.86 0.96
C ALA A 2 -20.63 8.16 1.07
N LEU A 3 -21.57 8.42 0.14
CA LEU A 3 -22.87 7.75 0.10
C LEU A 3 -22.77 6.23 -0.10
N PHE A 4 -21.80 5.76 -0.89
CA PHE A 4 -21.55 4.33 -1.08
C PHE A 4 -21.05 3.69 0.21
N VAL A 5 -20.09 4.33 0.89
CA VAL A 5 -19.57 3.85 2.18
C VAL A 5 -20.66 3.83 3.25
N LEU A 6 -21.48 4.88 3.33
CA LEU A 6 -22.64 4.92 4.23
C LEU A 6 -23.64 3.82 3.91
N SER A 7 -23.92 3.55 2.63
CA SER A 7 -24.84 2.48 2.25
C SER A 7 -24.36 1.10 2.73
N LEU A 8 -23.06 0.82 2.63
CA LEU A 8 -22.47 -0.43 3.14
C LEU A 8 -22.58 -0.53 4.67
N ALA A 9 -22.34 0.57 5.39
CA ALA A 9 -22.49 0.61 6.84
C ALA A 9 -23.96 0.42 7.28
N VAL A 10 -24.92 0.99 6.55
CA VAL A 10 -26.35 0.79 6.81
C VAL A 10 -26.73 -0.67 6.59
N ILE A 11 -26.21 -1.33 5.55
CA ILE A 11 -26.43 -2.77 5.33
C ILE A 11 -25.92 -3.59 6.53
N ASP A 12 -24.72 -3.28 7.04
CA ASP A 12 -24.17 -3.95 8.24
C ASP A 12 -25.12 -3.79 9.45
N VAL A 13 -25.60 -2.56 9.68
CA VAL A 13 -26.53 -2.25 10.78
C VAL A 13 -27.85 -2.99 10.61
N VAL A 14 -28.42 -3.03 9.41
CA VAL A 14 -29.68 -3.73 9.12
C VAL A 14 -29.53 -5.24 9.33
N ILE A 15 -28.41 -5.85 8.89
CA ILE A 15 -28.15 -7.28 9.13
C ILE A 15 -28.04 -7.58 10.63
N LEU A 16 -27.34 -6.72 11.39
CA LEU A 16 -27.22 -6.90 12.83
C LEU A 16 -28.55 -6.71 13.54
N LEU A 17 -29.33 -5.69 13.19
CA LEU A 17 -30.64 -5.42 13.78
C LEU A 17 -31.64 -6.54 13.50
N THR A 18 -31.66 -7.05 12.27
CA THR A 18 -32.54 -8.17 11.91
C THR A 18 -32.16 -9.43 12.67
N TYR A 19 -30.86 -9.75 12.78
CA TYR A 19 -30.40 -10.89 13.55
C TYR A 19 -30.73 -10.75 15.05
N THR A 20 -30.42 -9.62 15.67
CA THR A 20 -30.69 -9.42 17.10
C THR A 20 -32.19 -9.43 17.40
N ALA A 21 -33.02 -8.87 16.52
CA ALA A 21 -34.47 -8.97 16.66
C ALA A 21 -34.96 -10.43 16.57
N THR A 22 -34.45 -11.22 15.62
CA THR A 22 -34.85 -12.64 15.49
C THR A 22 -34.41 -13.48 16.68
N GLU A 23 -33.21 -13.26 17.21
CA GLU A 23 -32.70 -13.98 18.37
C GLU A 23 -33.37 -13.55 19.67
N ALA A 24 -33.71 -12.26 19.81
CA ALA A 24 -34.46 -11.74 20.95
C ALA A 24 -35.89 -12.33 21.00
N VAL A 25 -36.57 -12.42 19.85
CA VAL A 25 -37.90 -13.05 19.77
C VAL A 25 -37.85 -14.55 20.07
N ARG A 26 -36.73 -15.21 19.76
CA ARG A 26 -36.59 -16.67 19.89
C ARG A 26 -36.05 -17.13 21.24
N ASP A 27 -35.71 -16.19 22.14
CA ASP A 27 -35.09 -16.43 23.46
C ASP A 27 -33.92 -17.44 23.41
N ASN A 28 -33.21 -17.46 22.29
CA ASN A 28 -32.11 -18.39 22.01
C ASN A 28 -30.76 -17.85 22.49
N LEU A 29 -30.74 -16.61 22.97
CA LEU A 29 -29.55 -15.93 23.47
C LEU A 29 -29.28 -16.40 24.91
N GLY A 30 -28.75 -17.61 25.03
CA GLY A 30 -28.40 -18.21 26.31
C GLY A 30 -26.90 -18.08 26.63
N VAL A 31 -26.60 -17.75 27.88
CA VAL A 31 -25.25 -17.95 28.42
C VAL A 31 -25.09 -19.43 28.75
N LYS A 32 -24.19 -20.13 28.05
CA LYS A 32 -23.93 -21.55 28.27
C LYS A 32 -22.65 -21.73 29.06
N LEU A 33 -22.73 -22.43 30.19
CA LEU A 33 -21.55 -22.94 30.88
C LEU A 33 -20.87 -23.97 29.99
N THR A 34 -19.62 -23.70 29.61
CA THR A 34 -18.79 -24.65 28.87
C THR A 34 -17.62 -25.06 29.76
N ALA A 35 -17.27 -26.34 29.75
CA ALA A 35 -16.13 -26.86 30.48
C ALA A 35 -14.84 -26.57 29.72
N ASN A 36 -13.75 -26.34 30.44
CA ASN A 36 -12.46 -26.03 29.81
C ASN A 36 -11.90 -27.25 29.08
N ARG A 37 -11.69 -27.11 27.76
CA ARG A 37 -11.06 -28.12 26.91
C ARG A 37 -9.53 -28.06 26.99
N GLU A 38 -8.97 -26.96 27.50
CA GLU A 38 -7.52 -26.70 27.52
C GLU A 38 -6.83 -27.21 28.78
N LEU A 39 -7.53 -27.28 29.91
CA LEU A 39 -6.97 -27.84 31.14
C LEU A 39 -7.10 -29.37 31.13
N PRO A 40 -6.04 -30.12 31.52
CA PRO A 40 -6.16 -31.55 31.74
C PRO A 40 -7.25 -31.81 32.79
N LYS A 41 -8.05 -32.84 32.54
CA LYS A 41 -9.22 -33.20 33.37
C LYS A 41 -8.89 -33.49 34.83
N GLU A 42 -7.64 -33.64 35.22
CA GLU A 42 -7.28 -34.18 36.54
C GLU A 42 -6.00 -33.49 37.01
N THR A 43 -6.10 -32.35 37.68
CA THR A 43 -5.04 -31.96 38.62
C THR A 43 -5.42 -32.60 39.94
N PHE A 44 -4.89 -33.80 40.21
CA PHE A 44 -5.06 -34.45 41.50
C PHE A 44 -4.36 -33.57 42.53
N GLY A 45 -5.09 -32.63 43.14
CA GLY A 45 -4.60 -31.88 44.27
C GLY A 45 -4.24 -32.84 45.40
N ALA A 46 -3.40 -32.40 46.33
CA ALA A 46 -2.98 -33.18 47.50
C ALA A 46 -4.15 -33.72 48.36
N THR A 47 -5.39 -33.27 48.10
CA THR A 47 -6.63 -33.60 48.80
C THR A 47 -7.63 -34.44 48.00
N ALA A 48 -7.26 -35.03 46.86
CA ALA A 48 -8.15 -35.90 46.06
C ALA A 48 -9.51 -35.27 45.66
N GLU A 49 -9.58 -33.94 45.58
CA GLU A 49 -10.79 -33.20 45.21
C GLU A 49 -10.76 -32.76 43.75
N GLN A 50 -11.84 -33.03 43.01
CA GLN A 50 -11.97 -32.78 41.58
C GLN A 50 -12.41 -31.33 41.32
N HIS A 51 -11.46 -30.43 41.04
CA HIS A 51 -11.79 -29.06 40.66
C HIS A 51 -12.10 -28.95 39.16
N LYS A 52 -13.38 -28.79 38.82
CA LYS A 52 -13.84 -28.58 37.43
C LYS A 52 -14.06 -27.09 37.17
N TYR A 53 -13.22 -26.50 36.32
CA TYR A 53 -13.36 -25.10 35.91
C TYR A 53 -14.40 -24.94 34.79
N PHE A 54 -15.34 -24.01 35.00
CA PHE A 54 -16.35 -23.62 34.03
C PHE A 54 -16.23 -22.14 33.69
N PHE A 55 -16.62 -21.78 32.48
CA PHE A 55 -16.70 -20.40 32.03
C PHE A 55 -18.00 -20.17 31.27
N TYR A 56 -18.44 -18.92 31.28
CA TYR A 56 -19.67 -18.48 30.64
C TYR A 56 -19.36 -18.03 29.21
N ILE A 57 -19.94 -18.70 28.21
CA ILE A 57 -19.88 -18.23 26.81
C ILE A 57 -21.27 -17.81 26.37
N CYS A 58 -21.36 -16.69 25.67
CA CYS A 58 -22.54 -16.35 24.89
C CYS A 58 -22.54 -17.19 23.60
N LYS A 59 -23.45 -18.16 23.50
CA LYS A 59 -23.63 -18.99 22.30
C LYS A 59 -25.11 -18.99 21.89
N SER A 60 -25.41 -18.34 20.78
CA SER A 60 -26.69 -18.50 20.08
C SER A 60 -26.66 -19.74 19.17
N GLY A 61 -27.82 -20.36 18.92
CA GLY A 61 -27.94 -21.45 17.93
C GLY A 61 -27.70 -20.98 16.49
N GLY A 62 -28.05 -19.73 16.17
CA GLY A 62 -27.91 -19.12 14.84
C GLY A 62 -26.53 -18.49 14.57
N GLN A 63 -25.61 -18.50 15.54
CA GLN A 63 -24.34 -17.79 15.44
C GLN A 63 -23.49 -18.19 14.22
N VAL A 64 -23.57 -19.47 13.79
CA VAL A 64 -22.82 -19.95 12.63
C VAL A 64 -23.39 -19.33 11.35
N VAL A 65 -24.72 -19.33 11.23
CA VAL A 65 -25.42 -18.74 10.09
C VAL A 65 -25.11 -17.25 10.00
N LEU A 66 -25.13 -16.52 11.12
CA LEU A 66 -24.74 -15.11 11.15
C LEU A 66 -23.30 -14.91 10.66
N TYR A 67 -22.34 -15.64 11.22
CA TYR A 67 -20.93 -15.49 10.84
C TYR A 67 -20.69 -15.84 9.37
N THR A 68 -21.36 -16.88 8.86
CA THR A 68 -21.28 -17.25 7.44
C THR A 68 -21.86 -16.17 6.54
N VAL A 69 -23.01 -15.58 6.89
CA VAL A 69 -23.60 -14.47 6.12
C VAL A 69 -22.68 -13.24 6.17
N LEU A 70 -22.23 -12.85 7.38
CA LEU A 70 -21.40 -11.66 7.59
C LEU A 70 -20.06 -11.74 6.88
N PHE A 71 -19.31 -12.83 7.12
CA PHE A 71 -18.02 -13.04 6.48
C PHE A 71 -18.16 -13.36 4.99
N GLY A 72 -19.30 -13.93 4.57
CA GLY A 72 -19.61 -14.15 3.16
C GLY A 72 -19.67 -12.85 2.37
N TYR A 73 -20.54 -11.90 2.75
CA TYR A 73 -20.64 -10.65 2.01
C TYR A 73 -19.38 -9.77 2.14
N LYS A 74 -18.76 -9.71 3.34
CA LYS A 74 -17.47 -9.01 3.52
C LYS A 74 -16.37 -9.66 2.69
N GLY A 75 -16.36 -10.98 2.57
CA GLY A 75 -15.41 -11.73 1.74
C GLY A 75 -15.57 -11.43 0.26
N ILE A 76 -16.81 -11.38 -0.26
CA ILE A 76 -17.08 -10.99 -1.65
C ILE A 76 -16.59 -9.56 -1.90
N LEU A 77 -16.90 -8.61 -1.00
CA LEU A 77 -16.39 -7.24 -1.09
C LEU A 77 -14.86 -7.18 -1.09
N GLN A 78 -14.20 -8.03 -0.28
CA GLN A 78 -12.75 -8.13 -0.23
C GLN A 78 -12.16 -8.68 -1.53
N VAL A 79 -12.79 -9.68 -2.15
CA VAL A 79 -12.37 -10.22 -3.46
C VAL A 79 -12.57 -9.17 -4.55
N LEU A 80 -13.68 -8.43 -4.54
CA LEU A 80 -13.90 -7.32 -5.46
C LEU A 80 -12.83 -6.23 -5.27
N ALA A 81 -12.45 -5.90 -4.04
CA ALA A 81 -11.36 -4.98 -3.76
C ALA A 81 -10.02 -5.49 -4.33
N LEU A 82 -9.75 -6.80 -4.25
CA LEU A 82 -8.57 -7.41 -4.84
C LEU A 82 -8.58 -7.35 -6.37
N LEU A 83 -9.72 -7.64 -7.00
CA LEU A 83 -9.87 -7.56 -8.45
C LEU A 83 -9.72 -6.11 -8.95
N LEU A 84 -10.29 -5.15 -8.23
CA LEU A 84 -10.10 -3.72 -8.50
C LEU A 84 -8.62 -3.35 -8.37
N ALA A 85 -7.95 -3.76 -7.28
CA ALA A 85 -6.52 -3.53 -7.07
C ALA A 85 -5.62 -4.21 -8.14
N PHE A 86 -6.05 -5.35 -8.69
CA PHE A 86 -5.33 -6.04 -9.75
C PHE A 86 -5.47 -5.34 -11.10
N ARG A 87 -6.69 -4.88 -11.43
CA ARG A 87 -6.96 -4.13 -12.66
C ARG A 87 -6.29 -2.76 -12.67
N THR A 88 -6.12 -2.11 -11.51
CA THR A 88 -5.39 -0.84 -11.40
C THR A 88 -3.86 -1.02 -11.47
N ARG A 89 -3.34 -2.25 -11.43
CA ARG A 89 -1.89 -2.52 -11.53
C ARG A 89 -1.34 -2.41 -12.96
N ASP A 90 -2.17 -2.66 -13.96
CA ASP A 90 -1.73 -2.83 -15.35
C ASP A 90 -1.63 -1.51 -16.14
N VAL A 91 -2.11 -0.40 -15.58
CA VAL A 91 -2.00 0.93 -16.20
C VAL A 91 -0.92 1.72 -15.47
N LYS A 92 0.33 1.50 -15.87
CA LYS A 92 1.50 2.23 -15.35
C LYS A 92 1.51 3.66 -15.92
N VAL A 93 0.55 4.48 -15.52
CA VAL A 93 0.55 5.92 -15.85
C VAL A 93 1.68 6.55 -15.03
N LYS A 94 2.74 7.02 -15.69
CA LYS A 94 3.81 7.81 -15.07
C LYS A 94 3.19 9.07 -14.45
N GLY A 95 2.98 9.09 -13.14
CA GLY A 95 2.46 10.29 -12.47
C GLY A 95 1.87 10.14 -11.06
N LEU A 96 1.36 8.97 -10.64
CA LEU A 96 0.76 8.80 -9.29
C LEU A 96 1.26 7.51 -8.61
N ASP A 97 2.39 7.59 -7.90
CA ASP A 97 2.93 6.49 -7.07
C ASP A 97 1.98 6.10 -5.90
N ASP A 98 1.04 6.96 -5.51
CA ASP A 98 0.09 6.74 -4.40
C ASP A 98 -0.81 5.51 -4.61
N SER A 99 -1.20 5.25 -5.86
CA SER A 99 -2.09 4.14 -6.22
C SER A 99 -1.45 2.77 -5.99
N VAL A 100 -0.12 2.67 -6.09
CA VAL A 100 0.63 1.44 -5.85
C VAL A 100 0.63 1.10 -4.36
N TYR A 101 0.78 2.09 -3.49
CA TYR A 101 0.70 1.90 -2.03
C TYR A 101 -0.70 1.51 -1.58
N ILE A 102 -1.74 2.12 -2.15
CA ILE A 102 -3.14 1.75 -1.88
C ILE A 102 -3.39 0.30 -2.32
N ALA A 103 -2.97 -0.07 -3.53
CA ALA A 103 -3.11 -1.45 -4.00
C ALA A 103 -2.32 -2.44 -3.13
N ALA A 104 -1.08 -2.12 -2.75
CA ALA A 104 -0.24 -2.93 -1.87
C ALA A 104 -0.89 -3.17 -0.49
N SER A 105 -1.48 -2.13 0.10
CA SER A 105 -2.17 -2.24 1.39
C SER A 105 -3.37 -3.20 1.35
N VAL A 106 -4.13 -3.20 0.24
CA VAL A 106 -5.28 -4.09 0.04
C VAL A 106 -4.83 -5.56 -0.06
N TYR A 107 -3.71 -5.85 -0.74
CA TYR A 107 -3.15 -7.20 -0.80
C TYR A 107 -2.73 -7.73 0.57
N VAL A 108 -1.95 -6.94 1.32
CA VAL A 108 -1.47 -7.33 2.66
C VAL A 108 -2.65 -7.55 3.60
N THR A 109 -3.62 -6.64 3.60
CA THR A 109 -4.85 -6.75 4.41
C THR A 109 -5.60 -8.04 4.10
N SER A 110 -5.76 -8.38 2.81
CA SER A 110 -6.51 -9.57 2.41
C SER A 110 -5.88 -10.88 2.88
N ILE A 111 -4.55 -10.97 2.81
CA ILE A 111 -3.82 -12.15 3.27
C ILE A 111 -3.99 -12.29 4.78
N VAL A 112 -3.78 -11.21 5.52
CA VAL A 112 -3.91 -11.21 6.99
C VAL A 112 -5.34 -11.58 7.42
N LEU A 113 -6.37 -10.98 6.80
CA LEU A 113 -7.76 -11.31 7.10
C LEU A 113 -8.10 -12.76 6.81
N THR A 114 -7.59 -13.34 5.72
CA THR A 114 -7.80 -14.75 5.39
C THR A 114 -7.21 -15.66 6.47
N VAL A 115 -6.00 -15.37 6.96
CA VAL A 115 -5.35 -16.11 8.05
C VAL A 115 -6.14 -15.99 9.35
N ILE A 116 -6.64 -14.79 9.68
CA ILE A 116 -7.46 -14.57 10.88
C ILE A 116 -8.76 -15.37 10.81
N ILE A 117 -9.45 -15.37 9.66
CA ILE A 117 -10.71 -16.13 9.49
C ILE A 117 -10.46 -17.63 9.69
N VAL A 118 -9.44 -18.19 9.05
CA VAL A 118 -9.08 -19.62 9.21
C VAL A 118 -8.74 -19.94 10.67
N SER A 119 -7.99 -19.07 11.33
CA SER A 119 -7.63 -19.22 12.75
C SER A 119 -8.86 -19.17 13.66
N THR A 120 -9.80 -18.27 13.39
CA THR A 120 -11.06 -18.10 14.13
C THR A 120 -11.92 -19.36 14.06
N TYR A 121 -12.03 -19.99 12.90
CA TYR A 121 -12.75 -21.26 12.75
C TYR A 121 -12.04 -22.43 13.43
N THR A 122 -10.71 -22.50 13.34
CA THR A 122 -9.91 -23.60 13.88
C THR A 122 -9.87 -23.58 15.42
N LEU A 123 -9.73 -22.40 16.02
CA LEU A 123 -9.54 -22.25 17.46
C LEU A 123 -10.84 -21.98 18.23
N ARG A 124 -12.01 -22.01 17.61
CA ARG A 124 -13.27 -21.58 18.21
C ARG A 124 -13.64 -22.25 19.55
N ASP A 125 -13.17 -23.47 19.77
CA ASP A 125 -13.45 -24.24 21.00
C ASP A 125 -12.41 -24.05 22.11
N TYR A 126 -11.35 -23.29 21.86
CA TYR A 126 -10.21 -23.06 22.75
C TYR A 126 -10.30 -21.67 23.39
N VAL A 127 -10.71 -21.58 24.66
CA VAL A 127 -11.04 -20.28 25.27
C VAL A 127 -9.86 -19.38 25.58
N ASN A 128 -8.66 -19.91 25.80
CA ASN A 128 -7.47 -19.08 26.00
C ASN A 128 -6.74 -18.86 24.67
N ALA A 129 -6.65 -19.89 23.83
CA ALA A 129 -5.95 -19.79 22.55
C ALA A 129 -6.70 -18.90 21.54
N TYR A 130 -8.03 -19.01 21.47
CA TYR A 130 -8.85 -18.22 20.54
C TYR A 130 -8.64 -16.70 20.68
N PRO A 131 -8.87 -16.07 21.85
CA PRO A 131 -8.73 -14.62 21.98
C PRO A 131 -7.27 -14.18 21.82
N ALA A 132 -6.30 -14.99 22.25
CA ALA A 132 -4.88 -14.67 22.08
C ALA A 132 -4.47 -14.62 20.60
N VAL A 133 -4.82 -15.64 19.82
CA VAL A 133 -4.45 -15.72 18.40
C VAL A 133 -5.21 -14.69 17.56
N VAL A 134 -6.51 -14.54 17.78
CA VAL A 134 -7.34 -13.56 17.05
C VAL A 134 -6.93 -12.13 17.40
N GLY A 135 -6.69 -11.84 18.68
CA GLY A 135 -6.25 -10.54 19.17
C GLY A 135 -4.88 -10.14 18.62
N MET A 136 -3.89 -11.03 18.72
CA MET A 136 -2.56 -10.80 18.13
C MET A 136 -2.63 -10.63 16.62
N GLY A 137 -3.42 -11.45 15.93
CA GLY A 137 -3.63 -11.33 14.48
C GLY A 137 -4.23 -9.98 14.08
N LEU A 138 -5.23 -9.49 14.82
CA LEU A 138 -5.84 -8.17 14.60
C LEU A 138 -4.87 -7.02 14.89
N LEU A 139 -4.08 -7.10 15.96
CA LEU A 139 -3.07 -6.09 16.29
C LEU A 139 -1.99 -6.02 15.19
N LEU A 140 -1.46 -7.17 14.78
CA LEU A 140 -0.48 -7.24 13.69
C LEU A 140 -1.08 -6.79 12.36
N GLY A 141 -2.34 -7.15 12.09
CA GLY A 141 -3.05 -6.73 10.87
C GLY A 141 -3.24 -5.23 10.81
N THR A 142 -3.80 -4.63 11.86
CA THR A 142 -4.03 -3.18 11.91
C THR A 142 -2.73 -2.39 11.88
N THR A 143 -1.69 -2.82 12.59
CA THR A 143 -0.36 -2.16 12.56
C THR A 143 0.29 -2.22 11.19
N MET A 144 0.20 -3.35 10.47
CA MET A 144 0.67 -3.44 9.09
C MET A 144 -0.08 -2.47 8.17
N ILE A 145 -1.41 -2.40 8.27
CA ILE A 145 -2.24 -1.52 7.43
C ILE A 145 -1.94 -0.05 7.70
N LEU A 146 -1.92 0.34 8.98
CA LEU A 146 -1.57 1.70 9.39
C LEU A 146 -0.14 2.03 8.93
N GLY A 147 0.82 1.14 9.15
CA GLY A 147 2.18 1.31 8.65
C GLY A 147 2.23 1.59 7.15
N LEU A 148 1.61 0.73 6.33
CA LEU A 148 1.59 0.87 4.87
C LEU A 148 0.91 2.16 4.38
N VAL A 149 -0.09 2.68 5.10
CA VAL A 149 -0.79 3.93 4.74
C VAL A 149 -0.05 5.17 5.25
N PHE A 150 0.51 5.12 6.46
CA PHE A 150 1.13 6.28 7.11
C PHE A 150 2.62 6.45 6.77
N ILE A 151 3.39 5.37 6.57
CA ILE A 151 4.80 5.44 6.19
C ILE A 151 5.05 6.27 4.92
N PRO A 152 4.33 6.08 3.78
CA PRO A 152 4.58 6.88 2.58
C PRO A 152 4.29 8.36 2.81
N ARG A 153 3.28 8.69 3.63
CA ARG A 153 2.94 10.07 4.01
C ARG A 153 4.02 10.68 4.90
N MET A 154 4.56 9.92 5.85
CA MET A 154 5.62 10.39 6.76
C MET A 154 6.95 10.61 6.04
N VAL A 155 7.32 9.72 5.12
CA VAL A 155 8.55 9.88 4.32
C VAL A 155 8.47 11.10 3.41
N GLY A 156 7.31 11.37 2.81
CA GLY A 156 7.09 12.59 2.02
C GLY A 156 7.23 13.86 2.85
N LEU A 157 6.63 13.91 4.03
CA LEU A 157 6.70 15.08 4.92
C LEU A 157 8.10 15.32 5.49
N TYR A 158 8.84 14.24 5.79
CA TYR A 158 10.21 14.35 6.30
C TYR A 158 11.20 14.84 5.23
N LYS A 159 10.96 14.52 3.95
CA LYS A 159 11.81 14.95 2.83
C LYS A 159 11.55 16.40 2.39
N ASP A 160 10.34 16.93 2.61
CA ASP A 160 9.96 18.31 2.25
C ASP A 160 9.32 19.09 3.43
N PRO A 161 10.10 19.50 4.45
CA PRO A 161 9.58 20.17 5.65
C PRO A 161 9.05 21.60 5.42
N LYS A 162 9.27 22.18 4.23
CA LYS A 162 8.84 23.55 3.88
C LYS A 162 7.64 23.62 2.92
N GLY A 163 7.12 22.49 2.45
CA GLY A 163 5.88 22.44 1.66
C GLY A 163 5.90 23.24 0.34
N GLU A 164 7.07 23.49 -0.26
CA GLU A 164 7.18 24.26 -1.52
C GLU A 164 6.74 23.45 -2.76
N THR A 165 6.54 22.14 -2.60
CA THR A 165 6.12 21.18 -3.64
C THR A 165 4.73 20.59 -3.41
N ILE A 166 3.99 21.02 -2.39
CA ILE A 166 2.57 20.61 -2.20
C ILE A 166 1.69 21.72 -2.75
N THR A 167 1.68 21.87 -4.06
CA THR A 167 0.50 22.42 -4.75
C THR A 167 -0.28 21.27 -5.34
N THR A 168 -1.49 21.07 -4.78
CA THR A 168 -2.68 20.71 -5.55
C THR A 168 -2.90 19.20 -5.80
N PHE A 169 -3.58 18.54 -4.86
CA PHE A 169 -4.34 17.30 -5.11
C PHE A 169 -5.67 17.55 -5.86
N GLY A 170 -5.75 18.59 -6.70
CA GLY A 170 -6.95 18.91 -7.48
C GLY A 170 -6.86 20.25 -8.18
N THR A 171 -6.49 20.23 -9.46
CA THR A 171 -6.62 21.27 -10.52
C THR A 171 -5.32 21.41 -11.33
N SER A 172 -5.38 20.88 -12.57
CA SER A 172 -4.60 21.15 -13.79
C SER A 172 -3.33 22.03 -13.77
N GLY A 173 -2.24 21.52 -14.35
CA GLY A 173 -1.14 22.33 -14.95
C GLY A 173 0.27 21.77 -14.68
N PRO A 174 1.22 21.83 -15.65
CA PRO A 174 2.36 20.92 -15.72
C PRO A 174 3.56 21.39 -14.92
N ARG A 175 4.19 20.50 -14.15
CA ARG A 175 5.59 20.69 -13.71
C ARG A 175 6.30 19.37 -13.47
N GLU A 176 7.44 19.26 -14.13
CA GLU A 176 8.42 18.18 -14.13
C GLU A 176 8.99 17.85 -12.74
N GLU A 177 9.16 16.52 -12.53
CA GLU A 177 10.25 15.80 -11.82
C GLU A 177 10.63 16.20 -10.37
N ALA A 178 10.92 15.32 -9.41
CA ALA A 178 11.17 13.88 -9.29
C ALA A 178 11.10 13.53 -7.76
N VAL A 179 10.95 12.30 -7.28
CA VAL A 179 11.95 11.23 -7.09
C VAL A 179 11.19 10.18 -6.27
N GLU A 180 11.05 8.90 -6.68
CA GLU A 180 11.91 7.83 -6.13
C GLU A 180 11.74 6.48 -6.90
N SER A 181 11.47 6.54 -8.20
CA SER A 181 11.89 5.49 -9.15
C SER A 181 13.04 5.98 -10.05
N SER A 182 13.48 7.22 -9.83
CA SER A 182 14.42 8.00 -10.66
C SER A 182 15.88 7.93 -10.20
N GLY A 183 16.21 7.23 -9.11
CA GLY A 183 17.62 7.04 -8.69
C GLY A 183 18.39 6.24 -9.73
N GLY A 184 17.97 5.00 -9.99
CA GLY A 184 18.63 4.13 -10.97
C GLY A 184 18.55 4.61 -12.43
N LYS A 185 17.68 5.57 -12.77
CA LYS A 185 17.60 6.17 -14.12
C LYS A 185 18.48 7.41 -14.24
N LYS A 186 18.50 8.30 -13.24
CA LYS A 186 19.39 9.47 -13.21
C LYS A 186 20.85 9.06 -13.06
N ASP A 187 21.15 8.01 -12.30
CA ASP A 187 22.51 7.46 -12.22
C ASP A 187 23.00 6.90 -13.57
N LYS A 188 22.12 6.26 -14.35
CA LYS A 188 22.44 5.76 -15.69
C LYS A 188 22.68 6.89 -16.69
N GLU A 189 21.82 7.91 -16.70
CA GLU A 189 22.02 9.10 -17.53
C GLU A 189 23.30 9.86 -17.15
N LEU A 190 23.58 10.01 -15.86
CA LEU A 190 24.78 10.71 -15.38
C LEU A 190 26.06 9.97 -15.76
N GLN A 191 26.05 8.63 -15.77
CA GLN A 191 27.17 7.84 -16.29
C GLN A 191 27.34 7.96 -17.82
N ILE A 192 26.23 8.00 -18.57
CA ILE A 192 26.27 8.17 -20.03
C ILE A 192 26.79 9.56 -20.40
N LEU A 193 26.35 10.62 -19.71
CA LEU A 193 26.85 11.97 -19.93
C LEU A 193 28.34 12.07 -19.58
N ARG A 194 28.78 11.50 -18.46
CA ARG A 194 30.21 11.50 -18.10
C ARG A 194 31.08 10.79 -19.14
N ARG A 195 30.62 9.69 -19.75
CA ARG A 195 31.32 9.04 -20.87
C ARG A 195 31.46 9.96 -22.08
N ARG A 196 30.37 10.59 -22.52
CA ARG A 196 30.40 11.50 -23.68
C ARG A 196 31.32 12.70 -23.46
N VAL A 197 31.34 13.25 -22.24
CA VAL A 197 32.26 14.34 -21.89
C VAL A 197 33.71 13.86 -22.00
N SER A 198 34.04 12.66 -21.49
CA SER A 198 35.40 12.12 -21.62
C SER A 198 35.83 11.85 -23.07
N GLU A 199 34.91 11.39 -23.93
CA GLU A 199 35.17 11.14 -25.35
C GLU A 199 35.39 12.45 -26.14
N LEU A 200 34.58 13.48 -25.84
CA LEU A 200 34.72 14.81 -26.43
C LEU A 200 36.02 15.49 -25.98
N GLU A 201 36.41 15.36 -24.71
CA GLU A 201 37.69 15.88 -24.22
C GLU A 201 38.89 15.19 -24.89
N THR A 202 38.83 13.87 -25.12
CA THR A 202 39.88 13.18 -25.89
C THR A 202 39.93 13.63 -27.35
N SER A 203 38.77 13.86 -27.97
CA SER A 203 38.67 14.35 -29.35
C SER A 203 39.20 15.77 -29.50
N LEU A 204 38.93 16.64 -28.51
CA LEU A 204 39.48 18.00 -28.46
C LEU A 204 40.98 17.99 -28.25
N LYS A 205 41.52 17.15 -27.35
CA LYS A 205 42.97 17.02 -27.16
C LYS A 205 43.67 16.50 -28.43
N GLN A 206 43.02 15.60 -29.17
CA GLN A 206 43.56 15.09 -30.44
C GLN A 206 43.50 16.14 -31.56
N GLN A 207 42.45 16.97 -31.61
CA GLN A 207 42.39 18.15 -32.49
C GLN A 207 43.43 19.21 -32.11
N HIS A 208 43.66 19.44 -30.82
CA HIS A 208 44.66 20.40 -30.34
C HIS A 208 46.10 19.90 -30.55
N ALA A 209 46.33 18.58 -30.52
CA ALA A 209 47.62 17.96 -30.84
C ALA A 209 47.90 17.85 -32.35
N SER A 210 46.88 18.02 -33.20
CA SER A 210 46.99 17.99 -34.67
C SER A 210 46.89 19.36 -35.34
N ALA A 211 46.64 20.43 -34.58
CA ALA A 211 46.68 21.80 -35.09
C ALA A 211 48.12 22.35 -34.99
N PRO A 212 48.82 22.60 -36.12
CA PRO A 212 50.07 23.35 -36.08
C PRO A 212 49.79 24.81 -35.69
N VAL A 213 50.60 25.30 -34.76
CA VAL A 213 50.76 26.72 -34.44
C VAL A 213 51.13 27.48 -35.72
N GLY A 214 50.29 28.43 -36.11
CA GLY A 214 50.63 29.52 -37.02
C GLY A 214 50.50 29.21 -38.52
N LYS A 215 49.55 29.91 -39.17
CA LYS A 215 49.74 30.71 -40.40
C LYS A 215 48.41 31.35 -40.82
N GLU A 216 48.43 32.66 -41.04
CA GLU A 216 47.40 33.44 -41.72
C GLU A 216 47.08 32.86 -43.11
N SER A 217 45.83 32.99 -43.57
CA SER A 217 45.44 32.80 -44.97
C SER A 217 44.02 33.33 -45.28
N PRO A 218 43.70 33.60 -46.56
CA PRO A 218 43.45 34.96 -47.02
C PRO A 218 42.10 35.03 -47.74
N ILE A 219 41.08 35.59 -47.10
CA ILE A 219 39.78 35.84 -47.75
C ILE A 219 39.26 37.21 -47.30
N PHE A 220 40.10 38.24 -47.40
CA PHE A 220 39.66 39.63 -47.26
C PHE A 220 40.49 40.60 -48.15
N GLU A 221 40.97 40.12 -49.30
CA GLU A 221 41.68 40.94 -50.29
C GLU A 221 41.07 40.85 -51.70
N GLU A 222 39.76 40.57 -51.82
CA GLU A 222 39.05 40.65 -53.11
C GLU A 222 37.82 41.58 -53.11
N ILE A 223 37.52 42.25 -51.98
CA ILE A 223 36.40 43.20 -51.88
C ILE A 223 36.87 44.66 -52.03
N LYS A 224 38.18 44.94 -52.02
CA LYS A 224 38.71 46.31 -52.14
C LYS A 224 39.05 46.77 -53.56
N THR A 225 39.06 45.88 -54.55
CA THR A 225 39.45 46.18 -55.94
C THR A 225 38.29 46.33 -56.93
N ASN A 226 37.03 46.12 -56.51
CA ASN A 226 35.86 46.27 -57.40
C ASN A 226 34.98 47.52 -57.09
N GLY A 227 35.54 48.50 -56.38
CA GLY A 227 34.86 49.75 -56.02
C GLY A 227 35.46 51.00 -56.68
N ASN A 228 36.19 50.85 -57.80
CA ASN A 228 36.78 51.99 -58.49
C ASN A 228 36.83 51.73 -60.01
N ASN A 229 35.64 51.70 -60.65
CA ASN A 229 35.48 51.99 -62.08
C ASN A 229 34.00 52.19 -62.41
N THR A 230 33.50 53.40 -62.15
CA THR A 230 32.37 53.98 -62.90
C THR A 230 32.56 55.50 -62.95
N THR A 231 33.18 55.95 -64.05
CA THR A 231 32.97 57.25 -64.73
C THR A 231 31.48 57.54 -64.82
N ILE A 232 30.95 58.76 -64.60
CA ILE A 232 31.17 60.06 -65.26
C ILE A 232 30.82 61.16 -64.26
#